data_AF-A0A084T124-F1
#
_entry.id   AF-A0A084T124-F1
#
_cell.length_a   1.000
_cell.length_b   1.000
_cell.length_c   1.000
_cell.angle_alpha   90.00
_cell.angle_beta   90.00
_cell.angle_gamma   90.00
#
_symmetry.space_group_name_H-M   'P 1'
#
loop_
_entity.id
_entity.type
_entity.pdbx_description
1 polymer ?
#
loop_
_entity_poly.entity_id
_entity_poly.type
_entity_poly.pdbx_seq_one_letter_code
_entity_poly.pdbx_strand_id
1 'polypeptide(L)'
;MANLRDLPRQAWGDLQSRLRHLPLMGTLRNMLVEAPELSSPTPRDSGLVDVERVEAYQRAIERYVKPGQVVVDVGTGTGLRALLASKRGPRKLYAVDASRNLDTARWVARRNGLSDIAFVRKDSSRFRPAERVDVLLHEQLGDALFDAGLIPKLLGLRDRLLVNGGRILPNRFEVFLEPVQLREEARLPFIWNQRLPDVDFSCMQVLRDTLSPAYFTRFVRPQDVERLLCHPEPAFALDLETLRAGSLPHRLRLERPVVHEGRVDGLCLFYRARFDSELSFDTFPERRQACTPVLLLRTDPRDFARYETIRLEMSLPELSDITTWRWSFL
;
A
#
# COMPACT_ATOMS: atom_id res chain seq x y z
N MET A 1 21.72 26.39 26.80
CA MET A 1 22.59 25.19 26.85
C MET A 1 22.34 24.37 25.59
N ALA A 2 23.33 24.23 24.71
CA ALA A 2 23.20 23.46 23.47
C ALA A 2 22.92 21.98 23.82
N ASN A 3 21.86 21.42 23.27
CA ASN A 3 21.45 20.04 23.53
C ASN A 3 22.39 19.13 22.71
N LEU A 4 23.21 18.30 23.38
CA LEU A 4 24.14 17.35 22.74
C LEU A 4 23.46 16.42 21.71
N ARG A 5 22.13 16.33 21.75
CA ARG A 5 21.26 15.52 20.89
C ARG A 5 21.13 16.03 19.45
N ASP A 6 21.59 17.24 19.15
CA ASP A 6 21.48 17.88 17.83
C ASP A 6 22.74 17.79 16.98
N LEU A 7 23.75 17.06 17.47
CA LEU A 7 25.00 16.91 16.74
C LEU A 7 24.84 16.01 15.50
N PRO A 8 25.36 16.43 14.32
CA PRO A 8 25.49 15.57 13.16
C PRO A 8 26.30 14.30 13.47
N ARG A 9 26.07 13.20 12.73
CA ARG A 9 26.76 11.90 12.96
C ARG A 9 28.29 12.02 13.01
N GLN A 10 28.89 12.88 12.19
CA GLN A 10 30.33 13.14 12.20
C GLN A 10 30.79 13.84 13.49
N ALA A 11 30.02 14.81 13.98
CA ALA A 11 30.31 15.50 15.23
C ALA A 11 30.15 14.58 16.46
N TRP A 12 29.26 13.59 16.38
CA TRP A 12 29.17 12.51 17.38
C TRP A 12 30.42 11.62 17.42
N GLY A 13 30.92 11.22 16.24
CA GLY A 13 32.15 10.43 16.13
C GLY A 13 33.37 11.16 16.70
N ASP A 14 33.49 12.46 16.41
CA ASP A 14 34.56 13.32 16.94
C ASP A 14 34.43 13.56 18.44
N LEU A 15 33.21 13.74 18.95
CA LEU A 15 32.95 13.91 20.37
C LEU A 15 33.31 12.63 21.15
N GLN A 16 32.88 11.46 20.66
CA GLN A 16 33.26 10.16 21.23
C GLN A 16 34.78 9.95 21.17
N SER A 17 35.43 10.40 20.09
CA SER A 17 36.87 10.34 19.91
C SER A 17 37.62 11.14 20.97
N ARG A 18 37.21 12.40 21.19
CA ARG A 18 37.84 13.33 22.14
C ARG A 18 37.58 12.98 23.60
N LEU A 19 36.46 12.35 23.91
CA LEU A 19 36.08 12.00 25.28
C LEU A 19 36.55 10.61 25.72
N ARG A 20 37.18 9.81 24.83
CA ARG A 20 37.69 8.45 25.11
C ARG A 20 38.71 8.38 26.24
N HIS A 21 39.38 9.48 26.57
CA HIS A 21 40.44 9.54 27.58
C HIS A 21 39.94 9.94 28.99
N LEU A 22 38.65 10.26 29.16
CA LEU A 22 38.12 10.70 30.45
C LEU A 22 37.65 9.50 31.31
N PRO A 23 38.08 9.40 32.59
CA PRO A 23 37.83 8.24 33.46
C PRO A 23 36.37 8.03 33.86
N LEU A 24 35.47 8.98 33.55
CA LEU A 24 34.02 8.93 33.81
C LEU A 24 33.20 8.33 32.64
N MET A 25 33.84 7.86 31.57
CA MET A 25 33.15 7.37 30.37
C MET A 25 32.33 6.09 30.60
N GLY A 26 32.66 5.25 31.58
CA GLY A 26 31.84 4.07 31.90
C GLY A 26 30.41 4.46 32.33
N THR A 27 30.27 5.56 33.07
CA THR A 27 29.00 6.08 33.56
C THR A 27 28.29 6.95 32.52
N LEU A 28 29.06 7.73 31.74
CA LEU A 28 28.52 8.53 30.63
C LEU A 28 28.08 7.68 29.44
N ARG A 29 28.70 6.52 29.17
CA ARG A 29 28.29 5.60 28.09
C ARG A 29 26.88 5.06 28.30
N ASN A 30 26.45 4.90 29.56
CA ASN A 30 25.07 4.53 29.91
C ASN A 30 24.10 5.73 29.90
N MET A 31 24.59 6.97 30.02
CA MET A 31 23.79 8.19 29.88
C MET A 31 23.71 8.72 28.43
N LEU A 32 24.69 8.35 27.60
CA LEU A 32 24.70 8.56 26.16
C LEU A 32 23.72 7.58 25.54
N VAL A 33 22.45 7.99 25.49
CA VAL A 33 21.37 7.33 24.76
C VAL A 33 21.94 6.80 23.45
N GLU A 34 21.90 5.48 23.26
CA GLU A 34 22.25 4.84 21.99
C GLU A 34 21.66 5.67 20.86
N ALA A 35 22.51 6.15 19.94
CA ALA A 35 22.04 6.88 18.79
C ALA A 35 20.95 6.02 18.15
N PRO A 36 19.72 6.56 17.97
CA PRO A 36 18.61 5.72 17.52
C PRO A 36 19.02 5.10 16.18
N GLU A 37 18.97 3.77 16.10
CA GLU A 37 19.17 3.05 14.85
C GLU A 37 17.95 3.26 13.95
N LEU A 38 17.89 4.45 13.34
CA LEU A 38 16.82 4.89 12.45
C LEU A 38 16.80 4.02 11.20
N SER A 39 15.59 3.62 10.80
CA SER A 39 15.38 2.93 9.53
C SER A 39 15.50 3.93 8.38
N SER A 40 16.26 3.57 7.36
CA SER A 40 16.40 4.36 6.14
C SER A 40 15.12 4.29 5.29
N PRO A 41 14.74 5.37 4.59
CA PRO A 41 13.68 5.33 3.59
C PRO A 41 13.98 4.28 2.51
N THR A 42 12.93 3.63 2.02
CA THR A 42 12.98 2.59 0.98
C THR A 42 12.05 2.95 -0.17
N PRO A 43 12.22 2.36 -1.38
CA PRO A 43 11.28 2.56 -2.48
C PRO A 43 9.82 2.20 -2.15
N ARG A 44 9.59 1.33 -1.14
CA ARG A 44 8.25 0.97 -0.65
C ARG A 44 7.56 2.10 0.11
N ASP A 45 8.30 3.14 0.49
CA ASP A 45 7.76 4.34 1.13
C ASP A 45 7.15 5.33 0.11
N SER A 46 6.97 4.95 -1.15
CA SER A 46 6.33 5.79 -2.18
C SER A 46 4.97 6.34 -1.73
N GLY A 47 4.22 5.55 -0.97
CA GLY A 47 2.96 5.96 -0.37
C GLY A 47 3.05 7.10 0.65
N LEU A 48 4.23 7.35 1.24
CA LEU A 48 4.47 8.46 2.16
C LEU A 48 4.78 9.78 1.42
N VAL A 49 5.11 9.70 0.13
CA VAL A 49 5.41 10.85 -0.73
C VAL A 49 4.34 11.08 -1.80
N ASP A 50 3.31 10.22 -1.87
CA ASP A 50 2.11 10.42 -2.68
C ASP A 50 1.26 11.55 -2.06
N VAL A 51 1.31 12.73 -2.67
CA VAL A 51 0.67 13.95 -2.15
C VAL A 51 -0.83 13.78 -1.95
N GLU A 52 -1.56 13.27 -2.95
CA GLU A 52 -3.02 13.17 -2.85
C GLU A 52 -3.44 12.13 -1.80
N ARG A 53 -2.68 11.03 -1.66
CA ARG A 53 -2.91 10.03 -0.60
C ARG A 53 -2.65 10.64 0.78
N VAL A 54 -1.55 11.36 0.96
CA VAL A 54 -1.21 12.00 2.24
C VAL A 54 -2.26 13.04 2.61
N GLU A 55 -2.69 13.88 1.67
CA GLU A 55 -3.75 14.88 1.86
C GLU A 55 -5.09 14.23 2.20
N ALA A 56 -5.45 13.12 1.53
CA ALA A 56 -6.68 12.38 1.84
C ALA A 56 -6.66 11.83 3.27
N TYR A 57 -5.55 11.22 3.71
CA TYR A 57 -5.38 10.79 5.11
C TYR A 57 -5.45 11.97 6.09
N GLN A 58 -4.79 13.09 5.78
CA GLN A 58 -4.82 14.27 6.65
C GLN A 58 -6.27 14.77 6.83
N ARG A 59 -7.01 14.97 5.74
CA ARG A 59 -8.41 15.43 5.77
C ARG A 59 -9.32 14.43 6.49
N ALA A 60 -9.13 13.14 6.26
CA ALA A 60 -9.89 12.10 6.95
C ALA A 60 -9.60 12.10 8.46
N ILE A 61 -8.34 12.20 8.87
CA ILE A 61 -7.95 12.27 10.28
C ILE A 61 -8.53 13.52 10.95
N GLU A 62 -8.47 14.68 10.29
CA GLU A 62 -9.09 15.92 10.81
C GLU A 62 -10.61 15.79 10.99
N ARG A 63 -11.26 15.09 10.05
CA ARG A 63 -12.71 14.84 10.05
C ARG A 63 -13.15 13.82 11.09
N TYR A 64 -12.42 12.73 11.30
CA TYR A 64 -12.89 11.59 12.09
C TYR A 64 -12.20 11.41 13.44
N VAL A 65 -10.99 11.93 13.64
CA VAL A 65 -10.31 11.87 14.94
C VAL A 65 -10.66 13.11 15.76
N LYS A 66 -11.26 12.87 16.93
CA LYS A 66 -11.76 13.89 17.86
C LYS A 66 -11.19 13.72 19.26
N PRO A 67 -11.15 14.80 20.07
CA PRO A 67 -10.85 14.71 21.49
C PRO A 67 -11.76 13.71 22.21
N GLY A 68 -11.23 13.02 23.22
CA GLY A 68 -11.95 11.99 23.98
C GLY A 68 -11.88 10.57 23.40
N GLN A 69 -11.59 10.43 22.11
CA GLN A 69 -11.53 9.14 21.43
C GLN A 69 -10.25 8.35 21.70
N VAL A 70 -10.34 7.03 21.54
CA VAL A 70 -9.23 6.07 21.51
C VAL A 70 -8.94 5.71 20.05
N VAL A 71 -7.72 5.97 19.61
CA VAL A 71 -7.28 5.76 18.23
C VAL A 71 -6.18 4.71 18.19
N VAL A 72 -6.18 3.87 17.17
CA VAL A 72 -5.05 2.99 16.84
C VAL A 72 -4.63 3.21 15.39
N ASP A 73 -3.33 3.31 15.15
CA ASP A 73 -2.70 3.28 13.84
C ASP A 73 -1.94 1.97 13.68
N VAL A 74 -2.46 1.07 12.82
CA VAL A 74 -1.91 -0.25 12.57
C VAL A 74 -1.01 -0.24 11.33
N GLY A 75 0.20 -0.76 11.49
CA GLY A 75 1.24 -0.65 10.46
C GLY A 75 1.74 0.79 10.37
N THR A 76 1.95 1.43 11.52
CA THR A 76 2.27 2.86 11.61
C THR A 76 3.52 3.27 10.81
N GLY A 77 4.42 2.32 10.54
CA GLY A 77 5.65 2.55 9.82
C GLY A 77 6.48 3.65 10.49
N THR A 78 6.82 4.67 9.72
CA THR A 78 7.56 5.86 10.18
C THR A 78 6.67 6.88 10.91
N GLY A 79 5.38 6.58 11.10
CA GLY A 79 4.49 7.30 11.99
C GLY A 79 3.61 8.36 11.34
N LEU A 80 3.61 8.53 10.01
CA LEU A 80 2.86 9.60 9.32
C LEU A 80 1.43 9.79 9.87
N ARG A 81 0.63 8.71 9.87
CA ARG A 81 -0.77 8.76 10.31
C ARG A 81 -0.91 9.00 11.81
N ALA A 82 -0.11 8.31 12.64
CA ALA A 82 -0.07 8.56 14.08
C ALA A 82 0.31 10.01 14.42
N LEU A 83 1.28 10.61 13.73
CA LEU A 83 1.71 12.00 13.93
C LEU A 83 0.59 12.98 13.54
N LEU A 84 -0.10 12.74 12.43
CA LEU A 84 -1.29 13.51 12.02
C LEU A 84 -2.41 13.39 13.06
N ALA A 85 -2.70 12.17 13.52
CA ALA A 85 -3.74 11.91 14.50
C ALA A 85 -3.44 12.52 15.87
N SER A 86 -2.17 12.52 16.30
CA SER A 86 -1.73 13.12 17.56
C SER A 86 -2.09 14.61 17.65
N LYS A 87 -2.03 15.34 16.52
CA LYS A 87 -2.40 16.76 16.46
C LYS A 87 -3.89 17.03 16.69
N ARG A 88 -4.74 15.99 16.60
CA ARG A 88 -6.18 16.09 16.86
C ARG A 88 -6.56 15.91 18.33
N GLY A 89 -5.57 15.61 19.19
CA GLY A 89 -5.74 15.47 20.63
C GLY A 89 -6.68 14.33 21.07
N PRO A 90 -6.60 13.11 20.51
CA PRO A 90 -7.37 11.99 21.02
C PRO A 90 -6.99 11.70 22.48
N ARG A 91 -7.90 11.13 23.27
CA ARG A 91 -7.63 10.73 24.66
C ARG A 91 -6.50 9.72 24.74
N LYS A 92 -6.42 8.82 23.76
CA LYS A 92 -5.35 7.82 23.66
C LYS A 92 -5.07 7.49 22.21
N LEU A 93 -3.80 7.43 21.83
CA LEU A 93 -3.37 7.03 20.49
C LEU A 93 -2.30 5.94 20.59
N TYR A 94 -2.58 4.78 20.01
CA TYR A 94 -1.63 3.69 19.86
C TYR A 94 -1.05 3.68 18.45
N ALA A 95 0.28 3.70 18.34
CA ALA A 95 0.99 3.47 17.09
C ALA A 95 1.59 2.06 17.13
N VAL A 96 1.02 1.12 16.35
CA VAL A 96 1.33 -0.31 16.41
C VAL A 96 2.06 -0.73 15.15
N ASP A 97 3.27 -1.24 15.29
CA ASP A 97 4.07 -1.78 14.19
C ASP A 97 5.05 -2.84 14.71
N ALA A 98 5.29 -3.90 13.96
CA ALA A 98 6.25 -4.94 14.35
C ALA A 98 7.69 -4.60 13.92
N SER A 99 7.84 -3.70 12.95
CA SER A 99 9.11 -3.37 12.31
C SER A 99 9.94 -2.38 13.13
N ARG A 100 11.17 -2.17 12.65
CA ARG A 100 12.10 -1.17 13.17
C ARG A 100 11.70 0.27 12.83
N ASN A 101 10.77 0.47 11.88
CA ASN A 101 10.30 1.81 11.52
C ASN A 101 9.66 2.54 12.71
N LEU A 102 9.16 1.79 13.70
CA LEU A 102 8.63 2.34 14.94
C LEU A 102 9.66 3.19 15.72
N ASP A 103 10.96 2.90 15.60
CA ASP A 103 12.01 3.72 16.23
C ASP A 103 12.17 5.05 15.50
N THR A 104 12.06 5.04 14.17
CA THR A 104 11.98 6.26 13.36
C THR A 104 10.74 7.07 13.74
N ALA A 105 9.57 6.43 13.87
CA ALA A 105 8.34 7.10 14.28
C ALA A 105 8.46 7.79 15.65
N ARG A 106 9.05 7.10 16.64
CA ARG A 106 9.36 7.67 17.96
C ARG A 106 10.30 8.86 17.86
N TRP A 107 11.34 8.75 17.03
CA TRP A 107 12.31 9.82 16.84
C TRP A 107 11.67 11.06 16.23
N VAL A 108 10.87 10.89 15.16
CA VAL A 108 10.13 11.98 14.53
C VAL A 108 9.15 12.62 15.52
N ALA A 109 8.38 11.83 16.26
CA ALA A 109 7.44 12.35 17.26
C ALA A 109 8.14 13.22 18.31
N ARG A 110 9.24 12.74 18.90
CA ARG A 110 10.04 13.50 19.87
C ARG A 110 10.58 14.81 19.30
N ARG A 111 11.07 14.77 18.06
CA ARG A 111 11.57 15.97 17.35
C ARG A 111 10.50 17.02 17.09
N ASN A 112 9.23 16.60 17.03
CA ASN A 112 8.08 17.47 16.81
C ASN A 112 7.30 17.76 18.11
N GLY A 113 7.84 17.41 19.28
CA GLY A 113 7.16 17.66 20.56
C GLY A 113 5.89 16.83 20.78
N LEU A 114 5.71 15.74 20.04
CA LEU A 114 4.55 14.85 20.14
C LEU A 114 4.86 13.70 21.12
N SER A 115 4.40 13.83 22.37
CA SER A 115 4.67 12.87 23.46
C SER A 115 3.52 11.91 23.77
N ASP A 116 2.31 12.21 23.30
CA ASP A 116 1.09 11.49 23.71
C ASP A 116 0.78 10.24 22.86
N ILE A 117 1.79 9.75 22.12
CA ILE A 117 1.67 8.58 21.25
C ILE A 117 2.24 7.35 21.97
N ALA A 118 1.38 6.34 22.20
CA ALA A 118 1.79 5.05 22.74
C ALA A 118 2.33 4.14 21.63
N PHE A 119 3.65 4.11 21.46
CA PHE A 119 4.32 3.27 20.46
C PHE A 119 4.47 1.82 20.92
N VAL A 120 3.80 0.88 20.25
CA VAL A 120 3.74 -0.54 20.62
C VAL A 120 4.42 -1.39 19.54
N ARG A 121 5.58 -1.97 19.87
CA ARG A 121 6.27 -2.91 18.98
C ARG A 121 5.66 -4.29 19.06
N LYS A 122 4.70 -4.60 18.18
CA LYS A 122 4.00 -5.89 18.17
C LYS A 122 3.34 -6.14 16.83
N ASP A 123 3.21 -7.42 16.46
CA ASP A 123 2.31 -7.84 15.39
C ASP A 123 0.87 -7.44 15.72
N SER A 124 0.19 -6.81 14.76
CA SER A 124 -1.17 -6.28 14.96
C SER A 124 -2.18 -7.37 15.31
N SER A 125 -2.00 -8.62 14.84
CA SER A 125 -2.84 -9.77 15.20
C SER A 125 -2.79 -10.09 16.69
N ARG A 126 -1.70 -9.74 17.38
CA ARG A 126 -1.47 -9.98 18.82
C ARG A 126 -1.69 -8.74 19.68
N PHE A 127 -1.96 -7.58 19.08
CA PHE A 127 -2.23 -6.35 19.82
C PHE A 127 -3.60 -6.40 20.51
N ARG A 128 -3.64 -6.02 21.78
CA ARG A 128 -4.84 -5.95 22.64
C ARG A 128 -4.73 -4.68 23.49
N PRO A 129 -5.49 -3.62 23.19
CA PRO A 129 -5.61 -2.45 24.06
C PRO A 129 -6.50 -2.78 25.27
N ALA A 130 -6.38 -2.00 26.34
CA ALA A 130 -7.19 -2.17 27.55
C ALA A 130 -8.69 -1.82 27.32
N GLU A 131 -8.97 -0.97 26.35
CA GLU A 131 -10.30 -0.54 25.94
C GLU A 131 -10.41 -0.63 24.41
N ARG A 132 -11.64 -0.82 23.91
CA ARG A 132 -11.91 -0.79 22.47
C ARG A 132 -11.64 0.60 21.89
N VAL A 133 -11.39 0.65 20.59
CA VAL A 133 -10.98 1.86 19.86
C VAL A 133 -12.15 2.45 19.07
N ASP A 134 -12.21 3.78 19.00
CA ASP A 134 -13.21 4.53 18.23
C ASP A 134 -12.79 4.65 16.76
N VAL A 135 -11.49 4.80 16.50
CA VAL A 135 -10.93 4.96 15.15
C VAL A 135 -9.74 4.03 14.95
N LEU A 136 -9.80 3.26 13.87
CA LEU A 136 -8.73 2.38 13.39
C LEU A 136 -8.16 2.97 12.08
N LEU A 137 -6.99 3.58 12.18
CA LEU A 137 -6.15 3.95 11.03
C LEU A 137 -5.31 2.74 10.62
N HIS A 138 -5.08 2.54 9.32
CA HIS A 138 -4.21 1.47 8.89
C HIS A 138 -3.48 1.78 7.59
N GLU A 139 -2.39 1.06 7.37
CA GLU A 139 -1.79 0.89 6.05
C GLU A 139 -1.40 -0.58 5.91
N GLN A 140 -2.31 -1.36 5.35
CA GLN A 140 -2.18 -2.81 5.19
C GLN A 140 -2.39 -3.22 3.73
N LEU A 141 -2.24 -2.25 2.82
CA LEU A 141 -2.30 -2.46 1.38
C LEU A 141 -0.97 -3.08 0.96
N GLY A 142 -1.03 -4.18 0.23
CA GLY A 142 0.15 -4.68 -0.48
C GLY A 142 0.28 -4.03 -1.85
N ASP A 143 1.35 -4.38 -2.57
CA ASP A 143 1.61 -3.79 -3.89
C ASP A 143 0.52 -4.17 -4.90
N ALA A 144 -0.14 -5.32 -4.69
CA ALA A 144 -1.30 -5.79 -5.44
C ALA A 144 -2.60 -5.70 -4.62
N LEU A 145 -2.67 -4.73 -3.70
CA LEU A 145 -3.75 -4.47 -2.76
C LEU A 145 -3.94 -5.56 -1.68
N PHE A 146 -4.17 -6.81 -2.08
CA PHE A 146 -4.58 -7.91 -1.19
C PHE A 146 -3.43 -8.82 -0.71
N ASP A 147 -2.27 -8.77 -1.38
CA ASP A 147 -1.10 -9.62 -1.15
C ASP A 147 -0.47 -9.48 0.24
N ALA A 148 -0.70 -8.34 0.91
CA ALA A 148 -0.32 -8.15 2.30
C ALA A 148 -1.33 -8.74 3.31
N GLY A 149 -2.37 -9.44 2.86
CA GLY A 149 -3.41 -10.03 3.72
C GLY A 149 -4.38 -8.99 4.29
N LEU A 150 -4.67 -7.92 3.53
CA LEU A 150 -5.52 -6.79 3.93
C LEU A 150 -6.81 -7.22 4.63
N ILE A 151 -7.59 -8.10 3.97
CA ILE A 151 -8.92 -8.51 4.41
C ILE A 151 -8.89 -9.28 5.74
N PRO A 152 -8.22 -10.45 5.85
CA PRO A 152 -8.22 -11.20 7.11
C PRO A 152 -7.64 -10.41 8.28
N LYS A 153 -6.61 -9.57 8.04
CA LYS A 153 -6.02 -8.74 9.09
C LYS A 153 -6.99 -7.68 9.61
N LEU A 154 -7.62 -6.91 8.72
CA LEU A 154 -8.50 -5.82 9.14
C LEU A 154 -9.83 -6.32 9.71
N LEU A 155 -10.40 -7.41 9.19
CA LEU A 155 -11.58 -8.01 9.80
C LEU A 155 -11.28 -8.50 11.23
N GLY A 156 -10.15 -9.19 11.41
CA GLY A 156 -9.72 -9.65 12.74
C GLY A 156 -9.39 -8.52 13.72
N LEU A 157 -8.96 -7.36 13.22
CA LEU A 157 -8.77 -6.15 14.03
C LEU A 157 -10.08 -5.45 14.35
N ARG A 158 -10.97 -5.28 13.36
CA ARG A 158 -12.31 -4.67 13.51
C ARG A 158 -13.09 -5.38 14.61
N ASP A 159 -13.30 -6.68 14.46
CA ASP A 159 -14.18 -7.45 15.35
C ASP A 159 -13.68 -7.44 16.80
N ARG A 160 -12.35 -7.39 16.94
CA ARG A 160 -11.66 -7.48 18.22
C ARG A 160 -11.46 -6.14 18.92
N LEU A 161 -11.14 -5.10 18.16
CA LEU A 161 -10.67 -3.82 18.69
C LEU A 161 -11.71 -2.72 18.59
N LEU A 162 -12.54 -2.70 17.55
CA LEU A 162 -13.40 -1.56 17.25
C LEU A 162 -14.64 -1.56 18.14
N VAL A 163 -15.08 -0.39 18.59
CA VAL A 163 -16.40 -0.21 19.21
C VAL A 163 -17.51 -0.36 18.16
N ASN A 164 -18.74 -0.59 18.59
CA ASN A 164 -19.90 -0.51 17.70
C ASN A 164 -20.02 0.92 17.16
N GLY A 165 -20.08 1.07 15.83
CA GLY A 165 -20.10 2.38 15.18
C GLY A 165 -18.73 3.07 15.08
N GLY A 166 -17.64 2.41 15.51
CA GLY A 166 -16.29 2.91 15.27
C GLY A 166 -15.93 2.95 13.79
N ARG A 167 -14.89 3.71 13.44
CA ARG A 167 -14.49 3.97 12.06
C ARG A 167 -13.19 3.27 11.69
N ILE A 168 -13.15 2.70 10.48
CA ILE A 168 -11.91 2.23 9.85
C ILE A 168 -11.53 3.25 8.78
N LEU A 169 -10.25 3.65 8.69
CA LEU A 169 -9.82 4.68 7.75
C LEU A 169 -8.57 4.22 6.98
N PRO A 170 -8.68 4.06 5.64
CA PRO A 170 -9.92 4.08 4.83
C PRO A 170 -10.85 2.88 5.13
N ASN A 171 -12.17 2.99 4.92
CA ASN A 171 -13.11 1.88 5.16
C ASN A 171 -13.51 1.14 3.87
N ARG A 172 -13.54 1.82 2.72
CA ARG A 172 -14.07 1.24 1.47
C ARG A 172 -13.03 1.19 0.37
N PHE A 173 -13.09 0.13 -0.43
CA PHE A 173 -12.24 -0.03 -1.60
C PHE A 173 -13.10 -0.38 -2.82
N GLU A 174 -12.89 0.35 -3.91
CA GLU A 174 -13.34 -0.03 -5.25
C GLU A 174 -12.13 -0.62 -5.97
N VAL A 175 -12.26 -1.83 -6.51
CA VAL A 175 -11.19 -2.51 -7.24
C VAL A 175 -11.50 -2.47 -8.73
N PHE A 176 -10.52 -2.08 -9.54
CA PHE A 176 -10.64 -1.92 -10.98
C PHE A 176 -9.65 -2.85 -11.66
N LEU A 177 -10.07 -3.46 -12.76
CA LEU A 177 -9.26 -4.35 -13.59
C LEU A 177 -9.46 -3.88 -15.03
N GLU A 178 -8.57 -2.99 -15.47
CA GLU A 178 -8.80 -2.22 -16.69
C GLU A 178 -7.82 -2.61 -17.81
N PRO A 179 -8.32 -2.81 -19.04
CA PRO A 179 -7.48 -3.00 -20.21
C PRO A 179 -6.59 -1.78 -20.47
N VAL A 180 -5.28 -2.00 -20.51
CA VAL A 180 -4.28 -0.96 -20.73
C VAL A 180 -3.49 -1.18 -22.00
N GLN A 181 -3.13 -0.07 -22.64
CA GLN A 181 -2.02 -0.03 -23.58
C GLN A 181 -0.78 0.46 -22.84
N LEU A 182 0.31 -0.28 -22.95
CA LEU A 182 1.61 0.14 -22.43
C LEU A 182 2.36 0.93 -23.50
N ARG A 183 3.19 1.87 -23.05
CA ARG A 183 4.18 2.51 -23.92
C ARG A 183 5.13 1.48 -24.47
N GLU A 184 5.61 1.70 -25.70
CA GLU A 184 6.42 0.73 -26.44
C GLU A 184 7.66 0.28 -25.64
N GLU A 185 8.33 1.20 -24.94
CA GLU A 185 9.55 0.92 -24.16
C GLU A 185 9.28 0.11 -22.87
N ALA A 186 8.03 0.11 -22.39
CA ALA A 186 7.64 -0.63 -21.20
C ALA A 186 7.16 -2.05 -21.52
N ARG A 187 6.85 -2.33 -22.79
CA ARG A 187 6.37 -3.63 -23.25
C ARG A 187 7.42 -4.69 -22.96
N LEU A 188 6.93 -5.85 -22.53
CA LEU A 188 7.75 -7.05 -22.42
C LEU A 188 7.03 -8.15 -23.20
N PRO A 189 7.57 -8.57 -24.37
CA PRO A 189 6.97 -9.65 -25.14
C PRO A 189 7.03 -10.96 -24.36
N PHE A 190 6.10 -11.87 -24.64
CA PHE A 190 6.27 -13.25 -24.22
C PHE A 190 7.38 -13.92 -25.04
N ILE A 191 8.04 -14.91 -24.46
CA ILE A 191 9.15 -15.61 -25.12
C ILE A 191 8.71 -16.26 -26.45
N TRP A 192 7.47 -16.73 -26.54
CA TRP A 192 6.91 -17.30 -27.76
C TRP A 192 6.64 -16.28 -28.88
N ASN A 193 6.72 -14.98 -28.58
CA ASN A 193 6.64 -13.92 -29.58
C ASN A 193 8.01 -13.61 -30.20
N GLN A 194 9.09 -14.24 -29.74
CA GLN A 194 10.42 -14.06 -30.34
C GLN A 194 10.41 -14.52 -31.80
N ARG A 195 10.99 -13.68 -32.67
CA ARG A 195 11.19 -13.97 -34.09
C ARG A 195 12.68 -13.95 -34.38
N LEU A 196 13.22 -15.09 -34.81
CA LEU A 196 14.57 -15.24 -35.36
C LEU A 196 14.44 -15.75 -36.81
N PRO A 197 15.42 -15.46 -37.70
CA PRO A 197 15.30 -15.83 -39.12
C PRO A 197 14.93 -17.29 -39.39
N ASP A 198 15.50 -18.22 -38.62
CA ASP A 198 15.37 -19.67 -38.86
C ASP A 198 14.87 -20.45 -37.63
N VAL A 199 14.39 -19.76 -36.58
CA VAL A 199 13.93 -20.41 -35.33
C VAL A 199 12.61 -19.79 -34.86
N ASP A 200 11.58 -20.64 -34.72
CA ASP A 200 10.26 -20.25 -34.25
C ASP A 200 10.00 -20.67 -32.79
N PHE A 201 9.83 -19.68 -31.92
CA PHE A 201 9.54 -19.87 -30.50
C PHE A 201 8.03 -20.05 -30.22
N SER A 202 7.16 -19.96 -31.22
CA SER A 202 5.71 -20.14 -31.05
C SER A 202 5.37 -21.49 -30.41
N CYS A 203 6.19 -22.53 -30.64
CA CYS A 203 6.06 -23.84 -30.04
C CYS A 203 6.04 -23.81 -28.49
N MET A 204 6.65 -22.81 -27.85
CA MET A 204 6.63 -22.66 -26.39
C MET A 204 5.26 -22.27 -25.83
N GLN A 205 4.29 -21.86 -26.67
CA GLN A 205 2.91 -21.59 -26.23
C GLN A 205 2.26 -22.81 -25.56
N VAL A 206 2.68 -24.03 -25.89
CA VAL A 206 2.19 -25.26 -25.23
C VAL A 206 2.44 -25.26 -23.72
N LEU A 207 3.43 -24.51 -23.25
CA LEU A 207 3.77 -24.42 -21.83
C LEU A 207 2.89 -23.42 -21.07
N ARG A 208 2.05 -22.62 -21.75
CA ARG A 208 1.31 -21.50 -21.14
C ARG A 208 0.57 -21.92 -19.88
N ASP A 209 -0.14 -23.04 -19.93
CA ASP A 209 -0.97 -23.53 -18.83
C ASP A 209 -0.15 -24.18 -17.69
N THR A 210 1.11 -24.53 -17.97
CA THR A 210 2.06 -25.12 -17.02
C THR A 210 3.00 -24.09 -16.38
N LEU A 211 3.11 -22.89 -16.97
CA LEU A 211 4.01 -21.85 -16.48
C LEU A 211 3.51 -21.28 -15.16
N SER A 212 4.48 -20.87 -14.33
CA SER A 212 4.16 -20.13 -13.11
C SER A 212 3.38 -18.86 -13.47
N PRO A 213 2.24 -18.60 -12.80
CA PRO A 213 1.46 -17.38 -12.95
C PRO A 213 2.27 -16.10 -12.75
N ALA A 214 3.37 -16.16 -11.99
CA ALA A 214 4.33 -15.08 -11.85
C ALA A 214 4.91 -14.60 -13.20
N TYR A 215 5.00 -15.47 -14.21
CA TYR A 215 5.45 -15.10 -15.57
C TYR A 215 4.45 -14.17 -16.28
N PHE A 216 3.17 -14.27 -15.93
CA PHE A 216 2.09 -13.48 -16.51
C PHE A 216 1.76 -12.23 -15.70
N THR A 217 2.40 -12.03 -14.56
CA THR A 217 2.20 -10.85 -13.70
C THR A 217 3.44 -9.97 -13.67
N ARG A 218 3.27 -8.65 -13.63
CA ARG A 218 4.38 -7.71 -13.50
C ARG A 218 3.93 -6.44 -12.79
N PHE A 219 4.78 -5.82 -11.99
CA PHE A 219 4.54 -4.44 -11.56
C PHE A 219 5.06 -3.47 -12.60
N VAL A 220 4.19 -2.57 -13.05
CA VAL A 220 4.55 -1.47 -13.96
C VAL A 220 4.36 -0.14 -13.25
N ARG A 221 5.13 0.87 -13.65
CA ARG A 221 4.98 2.21 -13.09
C ARG A 221 3.79 2.90 -13.77
N PRO A 222 3.10 3.84 -13.11
CA PRO A 222 1.98 4.54 -13.74
C PRO A 222 2.34 5.18 -15.09
N GLN A 223 3.55 5.73 -15.22
CA GLN A 223 4.05 6.33 -16.47
C GLN A 223 4.32 5.32 -17.60
N ASP A 224 4.37 4.03 -17.31
CA ASP A 224 4.54 2.98 -18.31
C ASP A 224 3.20 2.66 -19.01
N VAL A 225 2.08 3.02 -18.38
CA VAL A 225 0.74 2.95 -18.96
C VAL A 225 0.55 4.16 -19.87
N GLU A 226 0.34 3.91 -21.16
CA GLU A 226 0.08 4.97 -22.14
C GLU A 226 -1.34 5.50 -21.99
N ARG A 227 -2.31 4.58 -21.87
CA ARG A 227 -3.73 4.89 -21.72
C ARG A 227 -4.54 3.67 -21.29
N LEU A 228 -5.70 3.93 -20.68
CA LEU A 228 -6.79 2.97 -20.58
C LEU A 228 -7.57 2.94 -21.90
N LEU A 229 -8.03 1.76 -22.32
CA LEU A 229 -8.86 1.65 -23.54
C LEU A 229 -10.35 1.93 -23.27
N CYS A 230 -10.75 1.86 -22.00
CA CYS A 230 -12.15 1.91 -21.56
C CYS A 230 -12.31 2.97 -20.46
N HIS A 231 -13.56 3.39 -20.20
CA HIS A 231 -13.85 4.14 -18.99
C HIS A 231 -13.72 3.20 -17.78
N PRO A 232 -12.93 3.56 -16.74
CA PRO A 232 -12.76 2.69 -15.59
C PRO A 232 -14.06 2.46 -14.82
N GLU A 233 -14.35 1.21 -14.52
CA GLU A 233 -15.50 0.80 -13.72
C GLU A 233 -15.08 -0.19 -12.64
N PRO A 234 -15.63 -0.12 -11.41
CA PRO A 234 -15.28 -1.09 -10.38
C PRO A 234 -15.65 -2.51 -10.83
N ALA A 235 -14.68 -3.42 -10.81
CA ALA A 235 -14.90 -4.85 -10.98
C ALA A 235 -15.65 -5.42 -9.76
N PHE A 236 -15.32 -4.93 -8.56
CA PHE A 236 -16.07 -5.13 -7.33
C PHE A 236 -15.69 -4.07 -6.29
N ALA A 237 -16.47 -3.99 -5.22
CA ALA A 237 -16.21 -3.10 -4.10
C ALA A 237 -16.33 -3.85 -2.77
N LEU A 238 -15.69 -3.31 -1.74
CA LEU A 238 -15.74 -3.84 -0.38
C LEU A 238 -15.80 -2.70 0.64
N ASP A 239 -16.50 -2.96 1.75
CA ASP A 239 -16.59 -2.06 2.89
C ASP A 239 -16.13 -2.81 4.14
N LEU A 240 -14.93 -2.48 4.63
CA LEU A 240 -14.31 -3.14 5.77
C LEU A 240 -15.15 -3.07 7.05
N GLU A 241 -16.03 -2.09 7.20
CA GLU A 241 -16.89 -1.96 8.39
C GLU A 241 -18.05 -2.96 8.36
N THR A 242 -18.47 -3.43 7.18
CA THR A 242 -19.62 -4.34 7.01
C THR A 242 -19.29 -5.68 6.36
N LEU A 243 -18.09 -5.82 5.78
CA LEU A 243 -17.65 -6.99 5.04
C LEU A 243 -17.63 -8.24 5.93
N ARG A 244 -18.10 -9.36 5.37
CA ARG A 244 -18.05 -10.68 5.99
C ARG A 244 -16.93 -11.50 5.35
N ALA A 245 -16.30 -12.37 6.13
CA ALA A 245 -15.29 -13.27 5.58
C ALA A 245 -15.89 -14.15 4.48
N GLY A 246 -15.17 -14.29 3.36
CA GLY A 246 -15.61 -15.11 2.22
C GLY A 246 -16.72 -14.50 1.34
N SER A 247 -17.12 -13.24 1.55
CA SER A 247 -18.16 -12.60 0.73
C SER A 247 -17.63 -11.90 -0.54
N LEU A 248 -16.31 -11.94 -0.77
CA LEU A 248 -15.70 -11.34 -1.96
C LEU A 248 -15.75 -12.32 -3.15
N PRO A 249 -15.79 -11.82 -4.39
CA PRO A 249 -15.92 -12.67 -5.57
C PRO A 249 -14.67 -13.53 -5.80
N HIS A 250 -14.90 -14.81 -6.13
CA HIS A 250 -13.86 -15.73 -6.61
C HIS A 250 -13.85 -15.89 -8.14
N ARG A 251 -14.84 -15.30 -8.81
CA ARG A 251 -14.93 -15.26 -10.28
C ARG A 251 -15.51 -13.91 -10.69
N LEU A 252 -14.98 -13.35 -11.76
CA LEU A 252 -15.46 -12.11 -12.36
C LEU A 252 -15.69 -12.30 -13.85
N ARG A 253 -16.69 -11.62 -14.38
CA ARG A 253 -16.87 -11.40 -15.81
C ARG A 253 -16.89 -9.91 -16.05
N LEU A 254 -15.98 -9.43 -16.88
CA LEU A 254 -15.84 -8.01 -17.19
C LEU A 254 -16.29 -7.79 -18.63
N GLU A 255 -17.16 -6.80 -18.81
CA GLU A 255 -17.48 -6.24 -20.11
C GLU A 255 -17.03 -4.78 -20.12
N ARG A 256 -16.19 -4.42 -21.09
CA ARG A 256 -15.52 -3.13 -21.14
C ARG A 256 -15.66 -2.53 -22.55
N PRO A 257 -16.58 -1.58 -22.74
CA PRO A 257 -16.74 -0.89 -24.01
C PRO A 257 -15.51 -0.04 -24.33
N VAL A 258 -14.94 -0.23 -25.51
CA VAL A 258 -13.73 0.46 -25.95
C VAL A 258 -14.08 1.89 -26.36
N VAL A 259 -13.56 2.84 -25.59
CA VAL A 259 -13.66 4.29 -25.85
C VAL A 259 -12.51 4.76 -26.73
N HIS A 260 -11.41 4.03 -26.65
CA HIS A 260 -10.10 4.39 -27.11
C HIS A 260 -9.51 3.21 -27.86
N GLU A 261 -9.57 3.27 -29.20
CA GLU A 261 -8.98 2.22 -30.04
C GLU A 261 -7.50 2.05 -29.74
N GLY A 262 -7.02 0.82 -29.77
CA GLY A 262 -5.63 0.52 -29.45
C GLY A 262 -5.42 -0.93 -29.05
N ARG A 263 -4.22 -1.19 -28.58
CA ARG A 263 -3.77 -2.53 -28.22
C ARG A 263 -3.93 -2.76 -26.72
N VAL A 264 -4.52 -3.88 -26.35
CA VAL A 264 -4.51 -4.35 -24.96
C VAL A 264 -3.24 -5.17 -24.74
N ASP A 265 -2.33 -4.66 -23.92
CA ASP A 265 -1.12 -5.38 -23.49
C ASP A 265 -1.37 -6.20 -22.20
N GLY A 266 -2.46 -5.91 -21.49
CA GLY A 266 -2.91 -6.63 -20.31
C GLY A 266 -3.97 -5.86 -19.53
N LEU A 267 -4.26 -6.33 -18.32
CA LEU A 267 -5.13 -5.66 -17.35
C LEU A 267 -4.30 -5.09 -16.22
N CYS A 268 -4.47 -3.83 -15.89
CA CYS A 268 -3.90 -3.28 -14.66
C CYS A 268 -4.91 -3.32 -13.52
N LEU A 269 -4.46 -3.73 -12.33
CA LEU A 269 -5.20 -3.60 -11.09
C LEU A 269 -5.01 -2.19 -10.55
N PHE A 270 -6.09 -1.42 -10.53
CA PHE A 270 -6.17 -0.15 -9.82
C PHE A 270 -7.14 -0.27 -8.65
N TYR A 271 -7.05 0.65 -7.70
CA TYR A 271 -8.03 0.74 -6.64
C TYR A 271 -8.30 2.19 -6.26
N ARG A 272 -9.51 2.43 -5.74
CA ARG A 272 -9.87 3.66 -5.04
C ARG A 272 -10.16 3.34 -3.59
N ALA A 273 -9.41 3.94 -2.69
CA ALA A 273 -9.63 3.86 -1.25
C ALA A 273 -10.45 5.06 -0.80
N ARG A 274 -11.61 4.81 -0.18
CA ARG A 274 -12.51 5.85 0.33
C ARG A 274 -12.51 5.87 1.85
N PHE A 275 -12.54 7.07 2.39
CA PHE A 275 -12.76 7.34 3.82
C PHE A 275 -14.22 7.67 4.10
N ASP A 276 -14.91 8.26 3.10
CA ASP A 276 -16.35 8.53 3.10
C ASP A 276 -16.86 8.79 1.67
N SER A 277 -18.03 9.43 1.53
CA SER A 277 -18.63 9.77 0.23
C SER A 277 -17.86 10.83 -0.56
N GLU A 278 -17.04 11.65 0.10
CA GLU A 278 -16.32 12.78 -0.50
C GLU A 278 -14.81 12.56 -0.56
N LEU A 279 -14.25 11.87 0.43
CA LEU A 279 -12.81 11.71 0.61
C LEU A 279 -12.34 10.36 0.09
N SER A 280 -11.46 10.38 -0.90
CA SER A 280 -10.79 9.21 -1.45
C SER A 280 -9.45 9.56 -2.08
N PHE A 281 -8.62 8.54 -2.30
CA PHE A 281 -7.51 8.57 -3.25
C PHE A 281 -7.55 7.29 -4.09
N ASP A 282 -6.93 7.30 -5.26
CA ASP A 282 -6.84 6.14 -6.14
C ASP A 282 -5.44 5.96 -6.74
N THR A 283 -5.25 4.89 -7.50
CA THR A 283 -3.95 4.54 -8.12
C THR A 283 -3.96 4.67 -9.63
N PHE A 284 -4.91 5.42 -10.20
CA PHE A 284 -5.03 5.58 -11.65
C PHE A 284 -3.82 6.32 -12.25
N PRO A 285 -3.39 5.95 -13.47
CA PRO A 285 -2.22 6.54 -14.12
C PRO A 285 -2.45 7.98 -14.58
N GLU A 286 -3.70 8.40 -14.75
CA GLU A 286 -4.07 9.77 -15.13
C GLU A 286 -3.80 10.81 -14.02
N ARG A 287 -3.53 10.36 -12.79
CA ARG A 287 -3.19 11.26 -11.68
C ARG A 287 -1.89 12.00 -11.96
N ARG A 288 -1.85 13.29 -11.56
CA ARG A 288 -0.72 14.19 -11.84
C ARG A 288 0.61 13.70 -11.25
N GLN A 289 0.56 13.00 -10.10
CA GLN A 289 1.74 12.48 -9.40
C GLN A 289 1.54 11.00 -9.01
N ALA A 290 1.03 10.18 -9.94
CA ALA A 290 0.93 8.74 -9.72
C ALA A 290 2.31 8.12 -9.48
N CYS A 291 2.57 7.66 -8.25
CA CYS A 291 3.87 7.08 -7.86
C CYS A 291 3.77 5.63 -7.35
N THR A 292 2.55 5.09 -7.22
CA THR A 292 2.32 3.72 -6.77
C THR A 292 2.41 2.77 -7.97
N PRO A 293 3.34 1.79 -7.98
CA PRO A 293 3.35 0.75 -9.01
C PRO A 293 2.04 -0.02 -9.03
N VAL A 294 1.61 -0.46 -10.20
CA VAL A 294 0.36 -1.19 -10.39
C VAL A 294 0.63 -2.58 -10.95
N LEU A 295 -0.15 -3.55 -10.51
CA LEU A 295 -0.05 -4.93 -10.98
C LEU A 295 -0.65 -5.03 -12.39
N LEU A 296 0.19 -5.38 -13.36
CA LEU A 296 -0.19 -5.80 -14.70
C LEU A 296 -0.39 -7.31 -14.75
N LEU A 297 -1.58 -7.73 -15.15
CA LEU A 297 -1.95 -9.07 -15.57
C LEU A 297 -1.80 -9.14 -17.10
N ARG A 298 -0.69 -9.70 -17.56
CA ARG A 298 -0.33 -9.71 -18.99
C ARG A 298 -1.32 -10.58 -19.77
N THR A 299 -1.65 -10.15 -20.98
CA THR A 299 -2.36 -10.96 -21.98
C THR A 299 -1.52 -11.02 -23.25
N ASP A 300 -1.83 -11.94 -24.17
CA ASP A 300 -1.30 -11.75 -25.51
C ASP A 300 -1.86 -10.43 -26.06
N PRO A 301 -1.03 -9.62 -26.74
CA PRO A 301 -1.49 -8.35 -27.25
C PRO A 301 -2.60 -8.55 -28.27
N ARG A 302 -3.68 -7.79 -28.14
CA ARG A 302 -4.82 -7.80 -29.07
C ARG A 302 -5.27 -6.37 -29.33
N ASP A 303 -5.45 -6.03 -30.61
CA ASP A 303 -5.98 -4.74 -31.02
C ASP A 303 -7.51 -4.75 -30.94
N PHE A 304 -8.06 -3.63 -30.48
CA PHE A 304 -9.49 -3.38 -30.42
C PHE A 304 -9.84 -2.04 -31.05
N ALA A 305 -10.90 -2.03 -31.85
CA ALA A 305 -11.44 -0.82 -32.44
C ALA A 305 -12.39 -0.11 -31.46
N ARG A 306 -12.60 1.19 -31.68
CA ARG A 306 -13.58 1.97 -30.91
C ARG A 306 -14.97 1.35 -31.05
N TYR A 307 -15.71 1.32 -29.94
CA TYR A 307 -17.05 0.70 -29.81
C TYR A 307 -17.08 -0.82 -29.82
N GLU A 308 -15.95 -1.51 -29.99
CA GLU A 308 -15.88 -2.92 -29.63
C GLU A 308 -16.04 -3.10 -28.13
N THR A 309 -16.38 -4.33 -27.71
CA THR A 309 -16.49 -4.67 -26.29
C THR A 309 -15.45 -5.72 -25.95
N ILE A 310 -14.54 -5.37 -25.04
CA ILE A 310 -13.62 -6.33 -24.45
C ILE A 310 -14.40 -7.15 -23.42
N ARG A 311 -14.43 -8.47 -23.61
CA ARG A 311 -15.04 -9.41 -22.68
C ARG A 311 -13.97 -10.30 -22.07
N LEU A 312 -13.96 -10.39 -20.75
CA LEU A 312 -12.97 -11.15 -19.99
C LEU A 312 -13.66 -12.01 -18.93
N GLU A 313 -13.18 -13.22 -18.74
CA GLU A 313 -13.50 -14.03 -17.57
C GLU A 313 -12.25 -14.18 -16.70
N MET A 314 -12.43 -14.07 -15.39
CA MET A 314 -11.35 -14.18 -14.41
C MET A 314 -11.75 -15.11 -13.28
N SER A 315 -10.83 -15.98 -12.88
CA SER A 315 -10.92 -16.81 -11.68
C SER A 315 -9.91 -16.31 -10.66
N LEU A 316 -10.39 -15.99 -9.46
CA LEU A 316 -9.63 -15.42 -8.34
C LEU A 316 -9.84 -16.29 -7.08
N PRO A 317 -9.35 -17.55 -7.05
CA PRO A 317 -9.60 -18.46 -5.93
C PRO A 317 -9.15 -17.86 -4.58
N GLU A 318 -7.95 -17.27 -4.56
CA GLU A 318 -7.43 -16.57 -3.40
C GLU A 318 -6.99 -15.14 -3.77
N LEU A 319 -7.69 -14.12 -3.25
CA LEU A 319 -7.35 -12.72 -3.54
C LEU A 319 -5.98 -12.31 -3.03
N SER A 320 -5.52 -12.87 -1.90
CA SER A 320 -4.19 -12.61 -1.34
C SER A 320 -3.05 -13.27 -2.13
N ASP A 321 -3.35 -14.26 -2.97
CA ASP A 321 -2.36 -14.97 -3.77
C ASP A 321 -2.67 -14.81 -5.26
N ILE A 322 -2.03 -13.80 -5.85
CA ILE A 322 -2.11 -13.47 -7.28
C ILE A 322 -1.70 -14.68 -8.14
N THR A 323 -0.86 -15.58 -7.62
CA THR A 323 -0.45 -16.76 -8.39
C THR A 323 -1.61 -17.74 -8.60
N THR A 324 -2.69 -17.63 -7.83
CA THR A 324 -3.90 -18.44 -8.06
C THR A 324 -4.80 -17.86 -9.17
N TRP A 325 -4.54 -16.64 -9.61
CA TRP A 325 -5.43 -15.92 -10.53
C TRP A 325 -5.27 -16.44 -11.96
N ARG A 326 -6.39 -16.51 -12.69
CA ARG A 326 -6.44 -16.87 -14.11
C ARG A 326 -7.38 -15.91 -14.84
N TRP A 327 -7.04 -15.53 -16.06
CA TRP A 327 -7.84 -14.61 -16.87
C TRP A 327 -7.70 -14.91 -18.36
N SER A 328 -8.78 -14.72 -19.10
CA SER A 328 -8.80 -14.88 -20.56
C SER A 328 -9.85 -13.98 -21.19
N PHE A 329 -9.62 -13.61 -22.45
CA PHE A 329 -10.67 -13.03 -23.29
C PHE A 329 -11.76 -14.09 -23.56
N LEU A 330 -13.00 -13.63 -23.70
CA LEU A 330 -14.14 -14.44 -24.12
C LEU A 330 -14.37 -14.37 -25.64
#